data_AF-T0G6K7-F1
#
_entry.id   AF-T0G6K7-F1
#
_cell.length_a   1.000
_cell.length_b   1.000
_cell.length_c   1.000
_cell.angle_alpha   90.00
_cell.angle_beta   90.00
_cell.angle_gamma   90.00
#
_symmetry.space_group_name_H-M   'P 1'
#
loop_
_entity.id
_entity.type
_entity.pdbx_description
1 polymer ?
#
loop_
_entity_poly.entity_id
_entity_poly.type
_entity_poly.pdbx_seq_one_letter_code
_entity_poly.pdbx_strand_id
1 'polypeptide(L)' 'MNMPYLSNRKSYEDAAELMSLFGDNAGYEAAARADRSRDLGNHIRFCHWRQIERLIVLLNHEGAMGTIH' A
#
# COMPACT_ATOMS: atom_id res chain seq x y z
N MET A 1 -16.64 -2.85 2.59
CA MET A 1 -15.18 -2.61 2.68
C MET A 1 -14.48 -3.74 1.93
N ASN A 2 -13.89 -3.49 0.77
CA ASN A 2 -13.18 -4.55 0.03
C ASN A 2 -11.76 -4.68 0.58
N MET A 3 -11.52 -5.70 1.42
CA MET A 3 -10.20 -5.94 2.01
C MET A 3 -9.14 -6.09 0.91
N PRO A 4 -7.99 -5.39 1.01
CA PRO A 4 -6.94 -5.52 0.02
C PRO A 4 -6.40 -6.95 0.03
N TYR A 5 -6.43 -7.60 -1.14
CA TYR A 5 -5.79 -8.91 -1.31
C TYR A 5 -4.27 -8.71 -1.24
N LEU A 6 -3.61 -9.43 -0.33
CA LEU A 6 -2.16 -9.45 -0.16
C LEU A 6 -1.59 -10.64 -0.93
N SER A 7 -1.07 -10.38 -2.13
CA SER A 7 -0.53 -11.45 -2.99
C SER A 7 0.80 -12.02 -2.48
N ASN A 8 1.60 -11.23 -1.75
CA ASN A 8 2.93 -11.64 -1.30
C ASN A 8 3.37 -10.86 -0.04
N ARG A 9 4.20 -11.49 0.81
CA ARG A 9 4.82 -10.88 1.99
C ARG A 9 5.60 -9.61 1.65
N LYS A 10 6.22 -9.59 0.47
CA LYS A 10 7.00 -8.43 0.00
C LYS A 10 6.18 -7.14 -0.02
N SER A 11 4.89 -7.19 -0.41
CA SER A 11 4.01 -6.03 -0.39
C SER A 11 3.82 -5.45 1.02
N TYR A 12 3.86 -6.29 2.05
CA TYR A 12 3.81 -5.83 3.44
C TYR A 12 5.13 -5.19 3.86
N GLU A 13 6.26 -5.79 3.48
CA GLU A 13 7.59 -5.25 3.78
C GLU A 13 7.80 -3.89 3.12
N ASP A 14 7.41 -3.72 1.85
CA ASP A 14 7.42 -2.43 1.15
C ASP A 14 6.52 -1.38 1.82
N ALA A 15 5.34 -1.78 2.30
CA ALA A 15 4.44 -0.88 3.04
C ALA A 15 5.04 -0.47 4.39
N ALA A 16 5.60 -1.41 5.14
CA ALA A 16 6.23 -1.15 6.43
C ALA A 16 7.47 -0.26 6.29
N GLU A 17 8.28 -0.47 5.24
CA GLU A 17 9.42 0.38 4.92
C GLU A 17 8.96 1.81 4.61
N LEU A 18 7.91 1.96 3.79
CA LEU A 18 7.34 3.28 3.49
C LEU A 18 6.80 3.96 4.75
N MET A 19 6.07 3.25 5.61
CA MET A 19 5.58 3.80 6.88
C MET A 19 6.71 4.20 7.82
N SER A 20 7.80 3.43 7.87
CA SER A 20 8.99 3.74 8.66
C SER A 20 9.72 4.98 8.16
N LEU A 21 9.84 5.14 6.84
CA LEU A 21 10.58 6.25 6.22
C LEU A 21 9.77 7.55 6.15
N PHE A 22 8.46 7.46 5.88
CA PHE A 22 7.63 8.62 5.53
C PHE A 22 6.51 8.90 6.54
N GLY A 23 6.27 8.01 7.51
CA GLY A 23 5.21 8.16 8.51
C GLY A 23 3.83 8.34 7.85
N ASP A 24 3.11 9.39 8.25
CA ASP A 24 1.81 9.76 7.67
C ASP A 24 1.84 9.99 6.15
N ASN A 25 3.00 10.30 5.58
CA ASN A 25 3.15 10.54 4.14
C ASN A 25 3.35 9.25 3.32
N ALA A 26 3.45 8.09 3.97
CA ALA A 26 3.70 6.82 3.30
C ALA A 26 2.66 6.49 2.22
N GLY A 27 1.39 6.82 2.46
CA GLY A 27 0.31 6.65 1.48
C GLY A 27 0.51 7.49 0.22
N TYR A 28 0.92 8.75 0.39
CA TYR A 28 1.20 9.65 -0.73
C TYR A 28 2.40 9.18 -1.55
N GLU A 29 3.45 8.67 -0.89
CA GLU A 29 4.63 8.16 -1.58
C GLU A 29 4.31 6.88 -2.38
N ALA A 30 3.48 5.99 -1.83
CA ALA A 30 3.00 4.82 -2.57
C ALA A 30 2.20 5.23 -3.81
N ALA A 31 1.32 6.24 -3.70
CA ALA A 31 0.58 6.78 -4.83
C ALA A 31 1.50 7.38 -5.90
N ALA A 32 2.50 8.18 -5.50
CA ALA A 32 3.47 8.78 -6.40
C ALA A 32 4.29 7.72 -7.17
N ARG A 33 4.68 6.63 -6.49
CA ARG A 33 5.36 5.48 -7.13
C ARG A 33 4.44 4.72 -8.10
N ALA A 34 3.15 4.65 -7.80
CA ALA A 34 2.15 4.10 -8.72
C ALA A 34 2.04 4.97 -9.98
N ASP A 35 1.83 6.28 -9.84
CA ASP A 35 1.71 7.20 -10.98
C ASP A 35 2.97 7.15 -11.87
N ARG A 36 4.16 7.16 -11.27
CA ARG A 36 5.42 6.99 -12.02
C ARG A 36 5.46 5.67 -12.79
N SER A 37 4.97 4.58 -12.20
CA SER A 37 4.92 3.28 -12.86
C SER A 37 3.93 3.26 -14.03
N ARG A 38 2.83 4.02 -13.92
CA ARG A 38 1.87 4.24 -15.01
C ARG A 38 2.49 5.02 -16.17
N ASP A 39 3.20 6.10 -15.87
CA ASP A 39 3.90 6.91 -16.89
C ASP A 39 4.95 6.09 -17.66
N LEU A 40 5.61 5.15 -16.98
CA LEU A 40 6.55 4.22 -17.61
C LEU A 40 5.88 3.04 -18.35
N GLY A 41 4.54 2.99 -18.39
CA GLY A 41 3.78 1.89 -19.00
C GLY A 41 3.90 0.55 -18.24
N ASN A 42 4.42 0.56 -17.01
CA ASN A 42 4.58 -0.65 -16.21
C ASN A 42 3.34 -0.90 -15.34
N HIS A 43 2.34 -1.53 -15.95
CA HIS A 43 1.07 -1.84 -15.30
C HIS A 43 1.21 -2.80 -14.10
N ILE A 44 2.22 -3.68 -14.10
CA ILE A 44 2.46 -4.61 -12.99
C ILE A 44 2.91 -3.83 -11.74
N ARG A 45 3.90 -2.94 -11.89
CA ARG A 45 4.36 -2.09 -10.78
C ARG A 45 3.28 -1.10 -10.35
N PHE A 46 2.48 -0.59 -11.28
CA PHE A 46 1.33 0.24 -10.95
C PHE A 46 0.36 -0.50 -10.00
N CYS A 47 -0.10 -1.69 -10.37
CA CYS A 47 -1.01 -2.48 -9.54
C CYS A 47 -0.41 -2.81 -8.17
N HIS A 48 0.89 -3.14 -8.13
CA HIS A 48 1.61 -3.40 -6.90
C HIS A 48 1.62 -2.18 -5.94
N TRP A 49 1.98 -0.99 -6.43
CA TRP A 49 1.98 0.22 -5.62
C TRP A 49 0.58 0.66 -5.19
N ARG A 50 -0.45 0.45 -6.02
CA ARG A 50 -1.86 0.68 -5.63
C ARG A 50 -2.33 -0.29 -4.54
N GLN A 51 -1.82 -1.52 -4.53
CA GLN A 51 -2.07 -2.47 -3.44
C GLN A 51 -1.41 -1.99 -2.14
N ILE A 52 -0.15 -1.54 -2.22
CA ILE A 52 0.60 -1.01 -1.07
C ILE A 52 -0.06 0.25 -0.50
N GLU A 53 -0.48 1.20 -1.33
CA GLU A 53 -1.21 2.41 -0.90
C GLU A 53 -2.44 2.03 -0.04
N ARG A 54 -3.27 1.10 -0.53
CA ARG A 54 -4.46 0.64 0.21
C ARG A 54 -4.11 -0.08 1.50
N LEU A 55 -3.00 -0.83 1.50
CA LEU A 55 -2.50 -1.52 2.69
C LEU A 55 -2.01 -0.52 3.74
N ILE A 56 -1.28 0.53 3.35
CA ILE A 56 -0.83 1.57 4.26
C ILE A 56 -2.03 2.27 4.92
N VAL A 57 -3.08 2.58 4.15
CA VAL A 57 -4.32 3.15 4.69
C VAL A 57 -4.97 2.22 5.72
N LEU A 58 -4.97 0.91 5.47
CA LEU A 58 -5.48 -0.09 6.42
C LEU A 58 -4.64 -0.15 7.70
N LEU A 59 -3.31 -0.15 7.56
CA LEU A 59 -2.37 -0.24 8.69
C LEU A 59 -2.33 1.05 9.54
N ASN A 60 -2.60 2.21 8.92
CA ASN A 60 -2.65 3.49 9.62
C ASN A 60 -3.97 3.71 10.38
N HIS A 61 -4.95 2.82 10.20
CA HIS A 61 -6.22 2.91 10.91
C HIS A 61 -6.09 2.29 12.30
N GLU A 62 -6.27 3.09 13.35
CA GLU A 62 -6.21 2.66 14.74
C GLU A 62 -7.49 1.88 15.12
N GLY A 63 -7.56 0.62 14.73
CA GLY A 63 -8.67 -0.26 15.07
C GLY A 63 -8.78 -1.48 14.16
N ALA A 64 -9.34 -2.58 14.68
CA ALA A 64 -9.60 -3.75 13.88
C ALA A 64 -10.67 -3.44 12.83
N MET A 65 -10.27 -3.36 11.56
CA MET A 65 -11.19 -3.26 10.43
C MET A 65 -11.76 -4.65 10.09
N GLY A 66 -12.82 -5.05 10.79
CA GLY A 66 -13.52 -6.31 10.55
C GLY A 66 -14.03 -6.96 11.84
N THR A 67 -14.50 -8.20 11.73
CA THR A 67 -14.91 -9.01 12.87
C THR A 67 -13.69 -9.75 13.42
N ILE A 68 -13.35 -9.52 14.70
CA ILE A 68 -12.38 -10.37 15.42
C ILE A 68 -13.11 -11.66 15.83
N HIS A 69 -12.53 -12.83 15.56
CA HIS A 69 -13.04 -14.14 15.99
C HIS A 69 -12.04 -14.80 16.93
#